data_AF-A0A932HM60-F1
#
_entry.id   AF-A0A932HM60-F1
#
_cell.length_a   1.000
_cell.length_b   1.000
_cell.length_c   1.000
_cell.angle_alpha   90.00
_cell.angle_beta   90.00
_cell.angle_gamma   90.00
#
_symmetry.space_group_name_H-M   'P 1'
#
loop_
_entity.id
_entity.type
_entity.pdbx_description
1 polymer ?
#
loop_
_entity_poly.entity_id
_entity_poly.type
_entity_poly.pdbx_seq_one_letter_code
_entity_poly.pdbx_strand_id
1 'polypeptide(L)' 'MISPLTTSGDPDVAAIDLLVEHVLGGGCSGLFVLGGCGEGAWLTGAQRRAVVRATVRAAASRA' A
#
# COMPACT_ATOMS: atom_id res chain seq x y z
N MET A 1 2.40 -4.16 -5.63
CA MET A 1 2.09 -2.73 -5.45
C MET A 1 3.26 -2.06 -4.76
N ILE A 2 3.66 -0.86 -5.21
CA ILE A 2 4.70 -0.06 -4.53
C ILE A 2 4.22 0.39 -3.13
N SER A 3 5.13 0.83 -2.26
CA SER A 3 4.80 1.41 -0.94
C SER A 3 5.06 2.92 -0.94
N PRO A 4 4.07 3.77 -1.27
CA PRO A 4 4.23 5.21 -1.28
C PRO A 4 4.72 5.73 0.07
N LEU A 5 5.73 6.59 0.04
CA LEU A 5 6.25 7.29 1.20
C LEU A 5 6.16 8.80 0.95
N THR A 6 5.95 9.56 2.03
CA THR A 6 6.10 11.01 2.07
C THR A 6 7.57 11.40 1.92
N THR A 7 7.85 12.69 1.74
CA THR A 7 9.23 13.22 1.72
C THR A 7 10.01 12.94 3.01
N SER A 8 9.30 12.74 4.13
CA SER A 8 9.90 12.38 5.43
C SER A 8 10.17 10.88 5.56
N GLY A 9 9.78 10.08 4.57
CA GLY A 9 9.91 8.62 4.58
C GLY A 9 8.79 7.88 5.31
N ASP A 10 7.78 8.58 5.83
CA ASP A 10 6.61 7.95 6.44
C ASP A 10 5.65 7.43 5.37
N PRO A 11 4.91 6.32 5.59
CA PRO A 11 3.97 5.81 4.60
C PRO A 11 2.89 6.84 4.25
N ASP A 12 2.74 7.11 2.96
CA ASP A 12 1.73 8.03 2.46
C ASP A 12 0.40 7.30 2.29
N VAL A 13 -0.45 7.43 3.30
CA VAL A 13 -1.75 6.76 3.37
C VAL A 13 -2.70 7.21 2.26
N ALA A 14 -2.66 8.50 1.88
CA ALA A 14 -3.54 9.01 0.83
C ALA A 14 -3.13 8.48 -0.54
N ALA A 15 -1.83 8.43 -0.81
CA ALA A 15 -1.31 7.81 -2.03
C ALA A 15 -1.57 6.30 -2.09
N ILE A 16 -1.50 5.60 -0.95
CA ILE A 16 -1.87 4.18 -0.85
C ILE A 16 -3.33 3.97 -1.24
N ASP A 17 -4.25 4.80 -0.74
CA ASP A 17 -5.68 4.69 -1.08
C ASP A 17 -5.90 4.81 -2.60
N LEU A 18 -5.36 5.86 -3.22
CA LEU A 18 -5.46 6.07 -4.66
C LEU A 18 -4.87 4.92 -5.47
N LEU A 19 -3.76 4.35 -5.02
CA LEU A 19 -3.10 3.25 -5.71
C LEU A 19 -3.89 1.93 -5.59
N VAL A 20 -4.47 1.66 -4.42
CA VAL A 20 -5.39 0.53 -4.23
C VAL A 20 -6.59 0.66 -5.16
N GLU A 21 -7.20 1.85 -5.21
CA GLU A 21 -8.34 2.13 -6.07
C GLU A 21 -8.00 1.96 -7.54
N HIS A 22 -6.82 2.42 -7.97
CA HIS A 22 -6.35 2.27 -9.33
C HIS A 22 -6.14 0.80 -9.72
N VAL A 23 -5.44 0.02 -8.89
CA VAL A 23 -5.09 -1.37 -9.20
C VAL A 23 -6.32 -2.26 -9.20
N LEU A 24 -7.17 -2.17 -8.17
CA LEU A 24 -8.39 -2.97 -8.08
C LEU A 24 -9.47 -2.48 -9.07
N GLY A 25 -9.61 -1.16 -9.24
CA GLY A 25 -10.49 -0.57 -10.26
C GLY A 25 -10.08 -0.95 -11.69
N GLY A 26 -8.80 -1.24 -11.91
CA GLY A 26 -8.26 -1.77 -13.16
C GLY A 26 -8.53 -3.26 -13.41
N GLY A 27 -9.29 -3.95 -12.53
CA GLY A 27 -9.70 -5.35 -12.72
C GLY A 27 -8.76 -6.39 -12.12
N CYS A 28 -7.77 -5.98 -11.31
CA CYS A 28 -6.93 -6.95 -10.59
C CYS A 28 -7.74 -7.68 -9.51
N SER A 29 -7.52 -9.00 -9.38
CA SER A 29 -8.22 -9.83 -8.39
C SER A 29 -7.71 -9.67 -6.95
N GLY A 30 -6.59 -8.97 -6.75
CA GLY A 30 -6.01 -8.80 -5.43
C GLY A 30 -4.71 -8.00 -5.43
N LEU A 31 -4.16 -7.80 -4.23
CA LEU A 31 -2.96 -7.00 -4.00
C LEU A 31 -1.87 -7.81 -3.31
N PHE A 32 -0.67 -7.77 -3.90
CA PHE A 32 0.57 -8.20 -3.25
C PHE A 32 1.38 -6.95 -2.84
N VAL A 33 1.57 -6.79 -1.52
CA VAL A 33 2.27 -5.64 -0.91
C VAL A 33 3.54 -6.08 -0.20
N LEU A 34 4.46 -5.14 0.04
CA LEU A 34 5.74 -5.38 0.72
C LEU A 34 6.65 -6.44 0.06
N GLY A 35 6.44 -6.72 -1.23
CA GLY A 35 7.39 -7.48 -2.06
C GLY A 35 8.62 -6.65 -2.44
N GLY A 36 9.46 -7.15 -3.34
CA GLY A 36 10.64 -6.42 -3.85
C GLY A 36 10.29 -5.05 -4.44
N CYS A 37 9.34 -4.99 -5.38
CA CYS A 37 8.82 -3.71 -5.91
C CYS A 37 8.04 -2.90 -4.87
N GLY A 38 7.54 -3.54 -3.81
CA GLY A 38 6.92 -2.87 -2.68
C GLY A 38 7.94 -2.35 -1.67
N GLU A 39 9.24 -2.52 -1.95
CA GLU A 39 10.37 -2.13 -1.10
C GLU A 39 10.30 -2.68 0.32
N GLY A 40 9.58 -3.78 0.53
CA GLY A 40 9.27 -4.27 1.87
C GLY A 40 10.52 -4.54 2.70
N ALA A 41 11.61 -5.01 2.09
CA ALA A 41 12.88 -5.26 2.76
C ALA A 41 13.51 -4.00 3.38
N TRP A 42 13.29 -2.82 2.80
CA TRP A 42 13.88 -1.55 3.23
C TRP A 42 13.03 -0.79 4.24
N LEU A 43 11.75 -1.14 4.39
CA LEU A 43 10.87 -0.52 5.37
C LEU A 43 11.12 -1.07 6.77
N THR A 44 11.05 -0.19 7.77
CA THR A 44 10.99 -0.56 9.19
C THR A 44 9.73 -1.36 9.48
N GLY A 45 9.73 -2.10 10.61
CA GLY A 45 8.54 -2.83 11.04
C GLY A 45 7.31 -1.93 11.25
N ALA A 46 7.50 -0.68 11.68
CA ALA A 46 6.40 0.28 11.85
C ALA A 46 5.82 0.70 10.50
N GLN A 47 6.68 1.04 9.53
CA GLN A 47 6.27 1.38 8.16
C GLN A 47 5.52 0.22 7.49
N ARG A 48 6.07 -1.01 7.56
CA ARG A 48 5.42 -2.21 7.02
C ARG A 48 4.00 -2.39 7.56
N ARG A 49 3.82 -2.27 8.88
CA ARG A 49 2.51 -2.37 9.52
C ARG A 49 1.55 -1.28 9.06
N ALA A 50 2.03 -0.04 8.91
CA ALA A 50 1.21 1.07 8.43
C ALA A 50 0.76 0.86 6.97
N VAL A 51 1.65 0.42 6.08
CA VAL A 51 1.32 0.09 4.68
C VAL A 51 0.24 -1.01 4.63
N VAL A 52 0.41 -2.10 5.38
CA VAL A 52 -0.58 -3.19 5.41
C VAL A 52 -1.93 -2.70 5.92
N ARG A 53 -1.96 -1.94 7.02
CA ARG A 53 -3.21 -1.39 7.57
C ARG A 53 -3.91 -0.46 6.58
N ALA A 54 -3.17 0.45 5.96
CA ALA A 54 -3.72 1.37 4.96
C ALA A 54 -4.28 0.60 3.76
N THR A 55 -3.55 -0.39 3.25
CA THR A 55 -3.98 -1.23 2.12
C THR A 55 -5.25 -2.01 2.45
N VAL A 56 -5.31 -2.67 3.62
CA VAL A 56 -6.49 -3.45 4.04
C VAL A 56 -7.70 -2.54 4.21
N ARG A 57 -7.53 -1.37 4.84
CA ARG A 57 -8.61 -0.37 4.97
C ARG A 57 -9.14 0.05 3.60
N ALA A 58 -8.26 0.40 2.66
CA ALA A 58 -8.64 0.84 1.32
C ALA A 58 -9.31 -0.29 0.50
N ALA A 59 -8.85 -1.53 0.64
CA ALA A 59 -9.46 -2.66 -0.04
C ALA A 59 -10.84 -3.03 0.54
N ALA A 60 -11.06 -2.82 1.84
CA ALA A 60 -12.31 -3.15 2.52
C ALA A 60 -13.50 -2.30 2.07
N SER A 61 -13.30 -1.09 1.50
CA SER A 61 -14.39 -0.28 0.94
C SER A 61 -14.95 -0.80 -0.39
N ARG A 62 -14.47 -1.95 -0.88
CA ARG A 62 -14.90 -2.57 -2.15
C ARG A 62 -15.67 -3.89 -1.97
N ALA A 63 -15.88 -4.36 -0.74
CA ALA A 63 -16.66 -5.55 -0.42
C ALA A 63 -18.10 -5.21 -0.06
#